data_AF-A0A6B3HI15-F1
#
_entry.id   AF-A0A6B3HI15-F1
#
_cell.length_a   1.000
_cell.length_b   1.000
_cell.length_c   1.000
_cell.angle_alpha   90.00
_cell.angle_beta   90.00
_cell.angle_gamma   90.00
#
_symmetry.space_group_name_H-M   'P 1'
#
loop_
_entity.id
_entity.type
_entity.pdbx_description
1 polymer ?
#
loop_
_entity_poly.entity_id
_entity_poly.type
_entity_poly.pdbx_seq_one_letter_code
_entity_poly.pdbx_strand_id
1 'polypeptide(L)'
;TDARALLGERVGQPVTILNDADAAGVAEMTFGAGRGRKGTVIMLTLGTGIGSALFVDGRLVPNTELGHLELHGHDAEKRASTKAKEDEDLSWQHWAHRVQ
;
A
#
# COMPACT_ATOMS: atom_id res chain seq x y z
N THR A 1 12.52 13.49 14.86
CA THR A 1 12.69 12.42 15.87
C THR A 1 12.90 11.11 15.15
N ASP A 2 13.87 10.30 15.54
CA ASP A 2 14.05 8.94 15.01
C ASP A 2 13.15 7.96 15.80
N ALA A 3 12.07 7.51 15.16
CA ALA A 3 11.12 6.59 15.78
C ALA A 3 11.73 5.21 16.09
N ARG A 4 12.69 4.75 15.28
CA ARG A 4 13.36 3.45 15.50
C ARG A 4 14.15 3.48 16.79
N ALA A 5 14.99 4.51 16.96
CA ALA A 5 15.84 4.66 18.14
C ALA A 5 14.97 4.82 19.41
N LEU A 6 13.99 5.72 19.37
CA LEU A 6 13.12 6.01 20.51
C LEU A 6 12.34 4.78 20.97
N LEU A 7 11.75 4.02 20.03
CA LEU A 7 11.05 2.80 20.39
C LEU A 7 12.02 1.72 20.86
N GLY A 8 13.16 1.56 20.18
CA GLY A 8 14.18 0.57 20.55
C GLY A 8 14.72 0.75 21.97
N GLU A 9 15.02 1.99 22.37
CA GLU A 9 15.41 2.33 23.74
C GLU A 9 14.31 1.98 24.74
N ARG A 10 13.04 2.26 24.38
CA ARG A 10 11.91 2.03 25.29
C ARG A 10 11.57 0.56 25.48
N VAL A 11 11.73 -0.27 24.44
CA VAL A 11 11.41 -1.71 24.47
C VAL A 11 12.61 -2.60 24.77
N GLY A 12 13.84 -2.07 24.69
CA GLY A 12 15.08 -2.83 24.93
C GLY A 12 15.35 -3.91 23.88
N GLN A 13 14.85 -3.73 22.65
CA GLN A 13 14.96 -4.69 21.54
C GLN A 13 15.19 -3.93 20.21
N PRO A 14 15.82 -4.57 19.20
CA PRO A 14 15.89 -4.00 17.86
C PRO A 14 14.49 -3.77 17.28
N VAL A 15 14.25 -2.57 16.78
CA VAL A 15 12.99 -2.18 16.12
C VAL A 15 13.24 -1.94 14.64
N THR A 16 12.28 -2.31 13.80
CA THR A 16 12.22 -1.90 12.38
C THR A 16 10.91 -1.14 12.16
N ILE A 17 11.03 0.02 11.51
CA ILE A 17 9.87 0.83 11.09
C ILE A 17 9.62 0.51 9.62
N LEU A 18 8.35 0.39 9.26
CA LEU A 18 7.91 0.09 7.92
C LEU A 18 6.64 0.89 7.62
N ASN A 19 6.42 1.22 6.34
CA ASN A 19 5.13 1.69 5.88
C ASN A 19 4.07 0.57 6.07
N ASP A 20 2.82 0.95 6.26
CA ASP A 20 1.70 0.03 6.53
C ASP A 20 1.38 -0.88 5.34
N ALA A 21 1.34 -0.33 4.12
CA ALA A 21 1.17 -1.09 2.89
C ALA A 21 2.35 -2.04 2.66
N ASP A 22 3.58 -1.58 2.87
CA ASP A 22 4.78 -2.43 2.84
C ASP A 22 4.68 -3.60 3.83
N ALA A 23 4.23 -3.34 5.06
CA ALA A 23 4.05 -4.36 6.09
C ALA A 23 3.00 -5.40 5.70
N ALA A 24 1.86 -4.95 5.19
CA ALA A 24 0.84 -5.84 4.64
C ALA A 24 1.37 -6.62 3.42
N GLY A 25 2.18 -5.99 2.58
CA GLY A 25 2.80 -6.62 1.40
C GLY A 25 3.76 -7.73 1.79
N VAL A 26 4.60 -7.50 2.81
CA VAL A 26 5.50 -8.53 3.34
C VAL A 26 4.70 -9.70 3.90
N ALA A 27 3.58 -9.45 4.58
CA ALA A 27 2.70 -10.51 5.06
C ALA A 27 2.10 -11.32 3.89
N GLU A 28 1.60 -10.67 2.84
CA GLU A 28 1.04 -11.34 1.65
C GLU A 28 2.09 -12.13 0.86
N MET A 29 3.31 -11.61 0.73
CA MET A 29 4.41 -12.31 0.07
C MET A 29 4.96 -13.49 0.88
N THR A 30 4.80 -13.46 2.21
CA THR A 30 5.28 -14.53 3.09
C THR A 30 4.25 -15.62 3.32
N PHE A 31 2.99 -15.23 3.57
CA PHE A 31 1.94 -16.12 4.05
C PHE A 31 0.69 -16.14 3.17
N GLY A 32 0.50 -15.14 2.32
CA GLY A 32 -0.73 -14.92 1.56
C GLY A 32 -0.59 -15.18 0.05
N ALA A 33 -1.31 -14.38 -0.74
CA ALA A 33 -1.50 -14.55 -2.17
C ALA A 33 -0.21 -14.33 -3.00
N GLY A 34 0.77 -13.63 -2.42
CA GLY A 34 2.08 -13.37 -3.00
C GLY A 34 3.08 -14.50 -2.80
N ARG A 35 2.79 -15.48 -1.94
CA ARG A 35 3.74 -16.54 -1.58
C ARG A 35 4.23 -17.32 -2.79
N GLY A 36 5.54 -17.33 -2.99
CA GLY A 36 6.21 -18.03 -4.09
C GLY A 36 6.08 -17.35 -5.46
N ARG A 37 5.40 -16.20 -5.56
CA ARG A 37 5.37 -15.42 -6.80
C ARG A 37 6.72 -14.75 -7.03
N LYS A 38 7.17 -14.81 -8.28
CA LYS A 38 8.39 -14.16 -8.78
C LYS A 38 8.03 -13.04 -9.76
N GLY A 39 9.02 -12.31 -10.24
CA GLY A 39 8.81 -11.14 -11.10
C GLY A 39 8.24 -9.98 -10.31
N THR A 40 7.51 -9.10 -10.99
CA THR A 40 6.92 -7.90 -10.40
C THR A 40 5.57 -8.22 -9.77
N VAL A 41 5.43 -7.94 -8.47
CA VAL A 41 4.17 -8.04 -7.74
C VAL A 41 3.86 -6.67 -7.14
N ILE A 42 2.65 -6.18 -7.36
CA ILE A 42 2.13 -4.97 -6.71
C ILE A 42 0.96 -5.39 -5.85
N MET A 43 0.99 -4.98 -4.59
CA MET A 43 -0.16 -5.04 -3.69
C MET A 43 -0.67 -3.61 -3.47
N LEU A 44 -1.97 -3.42 -3.61
CA LEU A 44 -2.65 -2.17 -3.33
C LEU A 44 -3.59 -2.33 -2.13
N THR A 45 -3.58 -1.38 -1.21
CA THR A 45 -4.57 -1.29 -0.13
C THR A 45 -5.57 -0.20 -0.51
N LEU A 46 -6.86 -0.54 -0.55
CA LEU A 46 -7.94 0.38 -0.94
C LEU A 46 -8.83 0.67 0.28
N GLY A 47 -8.63 1.82 0.90
CA GLY A 47 -9.38 2.24 2.10
C GLY A 47 -9.72 3.73 2.03
N THR A 48 -9.49 4.44 3.14
CA THR A 48 -9.54 5.91 3.14
C THR A 48 -8.60 6.49 2.10
N GLY A 49 -7.43 5.88 1.94
CA GLY A 49 -6.44 6.19 0.92
C GLY A 49 -6.14 5.01 -0.02
N ILE A 50 -5.12 5.18 -0.86
CA ILE A 50 -4.53 4.09 -1.68
C ILE A 50 -3.08 3.88 -1.27
N GLY A 51 -2.80 2.79 -0.55
CA GLY A 51 -1.43 2.38 -0.24
C GLY A 51 -0.88 1.40 -1.28
N SER A 52 0.44 1.32 -1.41
CA SER A 52 1.08 0.40 -2.34
C SER A 52 2.35 -0.25 -1.79
N ALA A 53 2.53 -1.53 -2.09
CA ALA A 53 3.78 -2.25 -1.87
C ALA A 53 4.22 -2.92 -3.18
N LEU A 54 5.45 -2.63 -3.59
CA LEU A 54 6.04 -3.18 -4.82
C LEU A 54 7.11 -4.22 -4.47
N PHE A 55 7.04 -5.38 -5.11
CA PHE A 55 8.05 -6.41 -5.02
C PHE A 55 8.63 -6.72 -6.39
N VAL A 56 9.96 -6.88 -6.46
CA VAL A 56 10.67 -7.41 -7.63
C VAL A 56 11.40 -8.66 -7.22
N ASP A 57 11.02 -9.80 -7.80
CA ASP A 57 11.56 -11.12 -7.49
C ASP A 57 11.52 -11.45 -5.98
N GLY A 58 10.39 -11.11 -5.36
CA GLY A 58 10.15 -11.34 -3.93
C GLY A 58 10.82 -10.35 -2.99
N ARG A 59 11.53 -9.34 -3.52
CA ARG A 59 12.21 -8.32 -2.72
C ARG A 59 11.39 -7.04 -2.71
N LEU A 60 11.11 -6.53 -1.52
CA LEU A 60 10.40 -5.27 -1.34
C LEU A 60 11.22 -4.10 -1.93
N VAL A 61 10.56 -3.30 -2.76
CA VAL A 61 10.97 -1.95 -3.12
C VAL A 61 10.21 -1.02 -2.15
N PRO A 62 10.89 -0.48 -1.12
CA PRO A 62 10.20 0.12 0.01
C PRO A 62 9.59 1.47 -0.34
N ASN A 63 8.55 1.84 0.42
CA ASN A 63 7.94 3.16 0.46
C ASN A 63 7.42 3.65 -0.90
N THR A 64 6.78 2.76 -1.66
CA THR A 64 6.04 3.18 -2.85
C THR A 64 4.74 3.88 -2.46
N GLU A 65 4.51 5.07 -3.02
CA GLU A 65 3.31 5.88 -2.81
C GLU A 65 2.51 6.01 -4.12
N LEU A 66 2.19 4.87 -4.75
CA LEU A 66 1.54 4.85 -6.06
C LEU A 66 0.11 5.42 -6.02
N GLY A 67 -0.50 5.50 -4.84
CA GLY A 67 -1.78 6.19 -4.63
C GLY A 67 -1.75 7.68 -4.97
N HIS A 68 -0.57 8.30 -4.98
CA HIS A 68 -0.40 9.72 -5.32
C HIS A 68 0.06 9.96 -6.76
N LEU A 69 0.07 8.92 -7.60
CA LEU A 69 0.30 9.11 -9.02
C LEU A 69 -0.81 9.94 -9.64
N GLU A 70 -0.44 10.81 -10.59
CA GLU A 70 -1.39 11.52 -11.40
C GLU A 70 -1.90 10.60 -12.52
N LEU A 71 -3.20 10.33 -12.52
CA LEU A 71 -3.92 9.56 -13.52
C LEU A 71 -5.03 10.42 -14.12
N HIS A 72 -4.96 10.66 -15.43
CA HIS A 72 -5.94 11.49 -16.16
C HIS A 72 -6.15 12.88 -15.52
N GLY A 73 -5.07 13.52 -15.07
CA GLY A 73 -5.10 14.85 -14.44
C GLY A 73 -5.59 14.87 -13.00
N HIS A 74 -5.70 13.72 -12.35
CA HIS A 74 -6.16 13.59 -10.96
C HIS A 74 -5.18 12.75 -10.14
N ASP A 75 -5.01 13.10 -8.87
CA ASP A 75 -4.38 12.22 -7.88
C ASP A 75 -5.22 10.92 -7.75
N ALA A 76 -4.56 9.76 -7.88
CA ALA A 76 -5.25 8.47 -7.98
C ALA A 76 -6.08 8.15 -6.73
N GLU A 77 -5.57 8.46 -5.53
CA GLU A 77 -6.29 8.26 -4.26
C GLU A 77 -7.58 9.07 -4.21
N LYS A 78 -7.52 10.35 -4.56
CA LYS A 78 -8.71 11.22 -4.56
C LYS A 78 -9.79 10.75 -5.52
N ARG A 79 -9.41 10.00 -6.55
CA ARG A 79 -10.32 9.52 -7.59
C ARG A 79 -10.85 8.11 -7.33
N ALA A 80 -10.01 7.23 -6.78
CA ALA A 80 -10.22 5.78 -6.81
C ALA A 80 -10.14 5.10 -5.42
N SER A 81 -9.96 5.84 -4.33
CA SER A 81 -10.06 5.29 -2.97
C SER A 81 -11.48 4.79 -2.66
N THR A 82 -11.61 3.94 -1.64
CA THR A 82 -12.93 3.54 -1.12
C THR A 82 -13.67 4.75 -0.55
N LYS A 83 -12.95 5.72 0.03
CA LYS A 83 -13.53 7.00 0.44
C LYS A 83 -14.13 7.79 -0.72
N ALA A 84 -13.44 7.90 -1.86
CA ALA A 84 -13.96 8.58 -3.05
C ALA A 84 -15.25 7.91 -3.56
N LYS A 85 -15.34 6.58 -3.48
CA LYS A 85 -16.56 5.83 -3.79
C LYS A 85 -17.73 6.24 -2.90
N GLU A 86 -17.51 6.37 -1.60
CA GLU A 86 -18.53 6.73 -0.61
C GLU A 86 -18.95 8.20 -0.74
N ASP A 87 -17.99 9.11 -0.85
CA ASP A 87 -18.24 10.56 -0.94
C ASP A 87 -19.02 10.93 -2.22
N GLU A 88 -18.83 10.17 -3.31
CA GLU A 88 -19.51 10.37 -4.60
C GLU A 88 -20.68 9.40 -4.86
N ASP A 89 -21.07 8.58 -3.87
CA ASP A 89 -22.15 7.58 -3.95
C ASP A 89 -22.06 6.67 -5.20
N LEU A 90 -20.85 6.21 -5.51
CA LEU A 90 -20.60 5.39 -6.70
C LEU A 90 -21.02 3.93 -6.46
N SER A 91 -21.63 3.35 -7.50
CA SER A 91 -21.80 1.91 -7.58
C SER A 91 -20.42 1.23 -7.66
N TRP A 92 -20.35 -0.03 -7.20
CA TRP A 92 -19.13 -0.84 -7.30
C TRP A 92 -18.61 -0.95 -8.74
N GLN A 93 -19.51 -1.00 -9.72
CA GLN A 93 -19.16 -1.05 -11.15
C GLN A 93 -18.50 0.25 -11.61
N HIS A 94 -19.09 1.41 -11.28
CA HIS A 94 -18.50 2.70 -11.64
C HIS A 94 -17.16 2.95 -10.94
N TRP A 95 -17.05 2.57 -9.67
CA TRP A 95 -15.79 2.69 -8.94
C TRP A 95 -14.70 1.75 -9.50
N ALA A 96 -15.04 0.51 -9.86
CA ALA A 96 -14.08 -0.42 -10.45
C ALA A 96 -13.45 0.12 -11.75
N HIS A 97 -14.22 0.85 -12.57
CA HIS A 97 -13.70 1.54 -13.75
C HIS A 97 -12.72 2.68 -13.43
N ARG A 98 -12.68 3.18 -12.19
CA ARG A 98 -11.70 4.19 -11.77
C ARG A 98 -10.40 3.59 -11.23
N VAL A 99 -10.41 2.32 -10.85
CA VAL A 99 -9.25 1.58 -10.31
C VAL A 99 -8.49 0.83 -11.41
N GLN A 100 -9.17 0.46 -12.50
CA GLN A 100 -8.58 -0.14 -13.72
C GLN A 100 -7.86 0.91 -14.56
#